data_AF-A0A832F1K7-F1
#
_entry.id   AF-A0A832F1K7-F1
#
_cell.length_a   1.000
_cell.length_b   1.000
_cell.length_c   1.000
_cell.angle_alpha   90.00
_cell.angle_beta   90.00
_cell.angle_gamma   90.00
#
_symmetry.space_group_name_H-M   'P 1'
#
loop_
_entity.id
_entity.type
_entity.pdbx_description
1 polymer ?
#
loop_
_entity_poly.entity_id
_entity_poly.type
_entity_poly.pdbx_seq_one_letter_code
_entity_poly.pdbx_strand_id
1 'polypeptide(L)'
;MEPDETRPTGAEWLEAFARDLGVSAPSADDVEAILALAGMAAHASERTAAPVACWVAAQAGVSVAEAARVATGVRVERTDGASGSGAARAQSADG
;
A
#
# COMPACT_ATOMS: atom_id res chain seq x y z
N MET A 1 -20.73 -18.11 22.01
CA MET A 1 -20.99 -16.88 21.26
C MET A 1 -21.46 -17.36 19.91
N GLU A 2 -22.78 -17.40 19.71
CA GLU A 2 -23.34 -17.75 18.40
C GLU A 2 -22.90 -16.65 17.42
N PRO A 3 -22.48 -16.97 16.19
CA PRO A 3 -22.22 -15.96 15.19
C PRO A 3 -23.48 -15.10 15.01
N ASP A 4 -23.32 -13.78 14.83
CA ASP A 4 -24.43 -12.90 14.49
C ASP A 4 -24.91 -13.24 13.07
N GLU A 5 -25.80 -14.24 12.96
CA GLU A 5 -26.33 -14.78 11.68
C GLU A 5 -27.04 -13.70 10.83
N THR A 6 -27.22 -12.51 11.37
CA THR A 6 -27.84 -11.35 10.72
C THR A 6 -26.86 -10.49 9.91
N ARG A 7 -25.55 -10.55 10.21
CA ARG A 7 -24.55 -9.71 9.51
C ARG A 7 -24.07 -10.39 8.24
N PRO A 8 -24.06 -9.70 7.07
CA PRO A 8 -23.53 -10.27 5.85
C PRO A 8 -22.04 -10.59 6.01
N THR A 9 -21.61 -11.67 5.38
CA THR A 9 -20.19 -11.96 5.18
C THR A 9 -19.54 -10.87 4.33
N GLY A 10 -18.21 -10.80 4.36
CA GLY A 10 -17.48 -9.83 3.52
C GLY A 10 -17.76 -10.01 2.04
N ALA A 11 -17.89 -11.26 1.56
CA ALA A 11 -18.19 -11.56 0.17
C ALA A 11 -19.59 -11.07 -0.23
N GLU A 12 -20.62 -11.37 0.57
CA GLU A 12 -22.00 -10.93 0.32
C GLU A 12 -22.11 -9.40 0.32
N TRP A 13 -21.43 -8.75 1.27
CA TRP A 13 -21.43 -7.29 1.35
C TRP A 13 -20.74 -6.66 0.12
N LEU A 14 -19.57 -7.18 -0.29
CA LEU A 14 -18.85 -6.69 -1.46
C LEU A 14 -19.64 -6.90 -2.76
N GLU A 15 -20.32 -8.03 -2.90
CA GLU A 15 -21.16 -8.30 -4.06
C GLU A 15 -22.33 -7.32 -4.15
N ALA A 16 -23.01 -7.07 -3.02
CA ALA A 16 -24.09 -6.08 -2.94
C ALA A 16 -23.59 -4.67 -3.25
N PHE A 17 -22.45 -4.29 -2.67
CA PHE A 17 -21.87 -2.97 -2.90
C PHE A 17 -21.44 -2.75 -4.35
N ALA A 18 -20.81 -3.74 -4.98
CA ALA A 18 -20.43 -3.68 -6.39
C ALA A 18 -21.66 -3.53 -7.30
N ARG A 19 -22.72 -4.28 -7.00
CA ARG A 19 -24.01 -4.20 -7.70
C ARG A 19 -24.61 -2.80 -7.61
N ASP A 20 -24.63 -2.19 -6.42
CA ASP A 20 -25.17 -0.84 -6.21
C ASP A 20 -24.34 0.24 -6.94
N LEU A 21 -23.04 0.02 -7.11
CA LEU A 21 -22.14 0.86 -7.89
C LEU A 21 -22.22 0.61 -9.41
N GLY A 22 -22.94 -0.43 -9.85
CA GLY A 22 -23.05 -0.80 -11.26
C GLY A 22 -21.76 -1.43 -11.84
N VAL A 23 -20.92 -2.03 -10.98
CA VAL A 23 -19.68 -2.71 -11.38
C VAL A 23 -19.74 -4.20 -11.03
N SER A 24 -18.90 -5.00 -11.68
CA SER A 24 -18.74 -6.42 -11.32
C SER A 24 -18.05 -6.54 -9.96
N ALA A 25 -18.54 -7.46 -9.13
CA ALA A 25 -17.85 -7.83 -7.90
C ALA A 25 -16.46 -8.41 -8.23
N PRO A 26 -15.44 -8.18 -7.37
CA PRO A 26 -14.12 -8.74 -7.58
C PRO A 26 -14.16 -10.27 -7.49
N SER A 27 -13.34 -10.94 -8.30
CA SER A 27 -13.13 -12.38 -8.16
C SER A 27 -12.36 -12.72 -6.88
N ALA A 28 -12.32 -13.99 -6.49
CA ALA A 28 -11.52 -14.43 -5.34
C ALA A 28 -10.02 -14.08 -5.50
N ASP A 29 -9.49 -14.26 -6.71
CA ASP A 29 -8.10 -13.92 -7.05
C ASP A 29 -7.86 -12.41 -6.98
N ASP A 30 -8.82 -11.59 -7.42
CA ASP A 30 -8.73 -10.13 -7.29
C ASP A 30 -8.73 -9.72 -5.81
N VAL A 31 -9.60 -10.32 -4.99
CA VAL A 31 -9.63 -10.05 -3.54
C VAL A 31 -8.29 -10.42 -2.90
N GLU A 32 -7.73 -11.59 -3.20
CA GLU A 32 -6.43 -12.00 -2.68
C GLU A 32 -5.33 -11.02 -3.09
N ALA A 33 -5.28 -10.62 -4.36
CA ALA A 33 -4.30 -9.66 -4.86
C ALA A 33 -4.44 -8.28 -4.19
N ILE A 34 -5.67 -7.79 -4.00
CA ILE A 34 -5.95 -6.50 -3.33
C ILE A 34 -5.47 -6.56 -1.88
N LEU A 35 -5.75 -7.65 -1.17
CA LEU A 35 -5.32 -7.85 0.21
C LEU A 35 -3.79 -7.96 0.31
N ALA A 36 -3.13 -8.59 -0.65
CA ALA A 36 -1.68 -8.66 -0.70
C ALA A 36 -1.04 -7.27 -0.89
N LEU A 37 -1.57 -6.45 -1.82
CA LEU A 37 -1.13 -5.07 -2.01
C LEU A 37 -1.34 -4.23 -0.74
N ALA A 38 -2.52 -4.32 -0.13
CA ALA A 38 -2.83 -3.64 1.12
C ALA A 38 -1.86 -4.04 2.24
N GLY A 39 -1.59 -5.33 2.39
CA GLY A 39 -0.63 -5.87 3.36
C GLY A 39 0.78 -5.31 3.17
N MET A 40 1.29 -5.27 1.92
CA MET A 40 2.59 -4.69 1.60
C MET A 40 2.67 -3.20 1.99
N ALA A 41 1.66 -2.42 1.61
CA ALA A 41 1.62 -1.00 1.93
C ALA A 41 1.57 -0.76 3.45
N ALA A 42 0.76 -1.53 4.16
CA ALA A 42 0.67 -1.44 5.62
C ALA A 42 1.97 -1.81 6.33
N HIS A 43 2.69 -2.82 5.82
CA HIS A 43 3.97 -3.25 6.39
C HIS A 43 5.09 -2.25 6.11
N ALA A 44 5.12 -1.67 4.91
CA ALA A 44 6.12 -0.68 4.52
C ALA A 44 5.91 0.71 5.13
N SER A 45 4.71 0.99 5.63
CA SER A 45 4.32 2.30 6.17
C SER A 45 3.45 2.13 7.44
N GLU A 46 2.14 2.31 7.32
CA GLU A 46 1.18 2.23 8.42
C GLU A 46 -0.18 1.70 7.93
N ARG A 47 -1.09 1.36 8.85
CA ARG A 47 -2.41 0.79 8.48
C ARG A 47 -3.20 1.66 7.51
N THR A 48 -3.09 2.99 7.60
CA THR A 48 -3.74 3.94 6.68
C THR A 48 -3.26 3.78 5.25
N ALA A 49 -2.01 3.37 5.03
CA ALA A 49 -1.45 3.20 3.69
C ALA A 49 -2.13 2.05 2.92
N ALA A 50 -2.68 1.05 3.62
CA ALA A 50 -3.31 -0.11 3.00
C ALA A 50 -4.47 0.26 2.07
N PRO A 51 -5.57 0.90 2.55
CA PRO A 51 -6.68 1.28 1.68
C PRO A 51 -6.29 2.38 0.67
N VAL A 52 -5.39 3.30 1.05
CA VAL A 52 -4.97 4.40 0.17
C VAL A 52 -4.16 3.89 -1.02
N ALA A 53 -3.27 2.91 -0.83
CA ALA A 53 -2.51 2.31 -1.91
C ALA A 53 -3.40 1.58 -2.91
N CYS A 54 -4.40 0.82 -2.44
CA CYS A 54 -5.37 0.16 -3.31
C CYS A 54 -6.18 1.17 -4.15
N TRP A 55 -6.60 2.28 -3.54
CA TRP A 55 -7.27 3.37 -4.26
C TRP A 55 -6.34 4.02 -5.32
N VAL A 56 -5.08 4.30 -4.98
CA VAL A 56 -4.10 4.86 -5.93
C VAL A 56 -3.88 3.91 -7.13
N ALA A 57 -3.75 2.61 -6.87
CA ALA A 57 -3.59 1.60 -7.93
C ALA A 57 -4.78 1.59 -8.90
N ALA A 58 -6.01 1.64 -8.37
CA ALA A 58 -7.23 1.73 -9.18
C ALA A 58 -7.27 3.03 -10.01
N GLN A 59 -6.93 4.17 -9.40
CA GLN A 59 -6.86 5.47 -10.09
C GLN A 59 -5.81 5.50 -11.20
N ALA A 60 -4.71 4.79 -11.05
CA ALA A 60 -3.67 4.66 -12.07
C ALA A 60 -4.07 3.74 -13.24
N GLY A 61 -5.19 3.02 -13.13
CA GLY A 61 -5.67 2.10 -14.17
C GLY A 61 -4.77 0.88 -14.39
N VAL A 62 -3.94 0.54 -13.39
CA VAL A 62 -3.04 -0.62 -13.45
C VAL A 62 -3.69 -1.83 -12.80
N SER A 63 -3.27 -3.04 -13.21
CA SER A 63 -3.69 -4.25 -12.51
C SER A 63 -3.10 -4.30 -11.10
N VAL A 64 -3.77 -5.00 -10.20
CA VAL A 64 -3.30 -5.15 -8.82
C VAL A 64 -1.94 -5.84 -8.76
N ALA A 65 -1.69 -6.80 -9.66
CA ALA A 65 -0.39 -7.44 -9.80
C ALA A 65 0.73 -6.47 -10.22
N GLU A 66 0.42 -5.51 -11.10
CA GLU A 66 1.37 -4.45 -11.48
C GLU A 66 1.61 -3.48 -10.32
N ALA A 67 0.56 -3.04 -9.64
CA ALA A 67 0.67 -2.19 -8.45
C ALA A 67 1.52 -2.85 -7.34
N ALA A 68 1.33 -4.15 -7.12
CA ALA A 68 2.13 -4.96 -6.21
C ALA A 68 3.62 -4.93 -6.59
N ARG A 69 3.95 -5.14 -7.86
CA ARG A 69 5.34 -5.05 -8.35
C ARG A 69 5.95 -3.68 -8.07
N VAL A 70 5.22 -2.61 -8.38
CA VAL A 70 5.67 -1.23 -8.10
C VAL A 70 5.88 -1.02 -6.60
N ALA A 71 4.95 -1.46 -5.75
CA ALA A 71 5.01 -1.31 -4.31
C ALA A 71 6.27 -1.94 -3.69
N THR A 72 6.74 -3.08 -4.20
CA THR A 72 7.99 -3.72 -3.72
C THR A 72 9.24 -2.87 -3.94
N GLY A 73 9.22 -1.98 -4.94
CA GLY A 73 10.31 -1.09 -5.29
C GLY A 73 10.28 0.27 -4.59
N VAL A 74 9.21 0.59 -3.86
CA VAL A 74 9.06 1.90 -3.21
C VAL A 74 10.13 2.06 -2.13
N ARG A 75 10.92 3.13 -2.26
CA ARG A 75 11.91 3.58 -1.28
C ARG A 75 11.55 5.02 -0.94
N VAL A 76 11.24 5.28 0.33
CA VAL A 76 11.05 6.65 0.80
C VAL A 76 12.43 7.20 1.14
N GLU A 77 12.95 8.08 0.29
CA GLU A 77 14.13 8.86 0.65
C GLU A 77 13.76 9.77 1.82
N ARG A 78 14.30 9.45 3.00
CA ARG A 78 14.21 10.36 4.11
C ARG A 78 15.25 11.44 3.87
N THR A 79 14.82 12.61 3.43
CA THR A 79 15.66 13.81 3.55
C THR A 79 15.78 14.10 5.03
N ASP A 80 16.74 13.46 5.68
CA ASP A 80 17.18 13.87 6.99
C ASP A 80 17.68 15.31 6.82
N GLY A 81 16.91 16.26 7.35
CA GLY A 81 17.21 17.67 7.27
C GLY A 81 18.66 17.90 7.69
N ALA A 82 19.41 18.61 6.86
CA ALA A 82 20.79 18.95 7.13
C ALA A 82 20.98 19.40 8.58
N SER A 83 21.85 18.68 9.30
CA SER A 83 22.52 19.21 10.48
C SER A 83 23.99 18.82 10.47
N GLY A 84 24.79 19.71 9.89
CA GLY A 84 26.13 20.07 10.36
C GLY A 84 27.24 19.02 10.31
N SER A 85 28.19 19.20 9.40
CA SER A 85 29.41 19.95 9.71
C SER A 85 30.43 19.77 8.60
N GLY A 86 30.66 20.86 7.86
CA GLY A 86 31.91 21.00 7.14
C GLY A 86 33.06 21.04 8.14
N ALA A 87 33.96 20.07 8.05
CA ALA A 87 35.31 20.20 8.56
C ALA A 87 36.27 19.64 7.52
N ALA A 88 36.50 20.45 6.47
CA ALA A 88 37.80 20.44 5.82
C ALA A 88 38.84 20.86 6.88
N ARG A 89 39.71 19.94 7.30
CA ARG A 89 41.06 20.31 7.73
C ARG A 89 42.05 19.60 6.82
N ALA A 90 42.75 20.45 6.10
CA ALA A 90 43.82 20.11 5.19
C ALA A 90 44.94 19.35 5.90
N GLN A 91 45.41 18.32 5.22
CA GLN A 91 46.79 17.88 5.08
C GLN A 91 47.82 18.84 5.71
N SER A 92 48.47 18.40 6.78
CA SER A 92 49.80 18.91 7.15
C SER A 92 50.81 17.86 6.70
N ALA A 93 51.47 18.16 5.59
CA ALA A 93 52.78 17.60 5.26
C ALA A 93 53.82 18.54 5.88
N ASP A 94 54.63 17.99 6.77
CA ASP A 94 55.83 18.58 7.37
C ASP A 94 56.69 17.37 7.73
N GLY A 95 57.95 17.23 7.39
CA GLY A 95 58.95 18.08 6.77
C GLY A 95 60.27 17.33 6.93
#